data_AF-A0A6G0RUK9-F1
#
_entry.id   AF-A0A6G0RUK9-F1
#
_cell.length_a   1.000
_cell.length_b   1.000
_cell.length_c   1.000
_cell.angle_alpha   90.00
_cell.angle_beta   90.00
_cell.angle_gamma   90.00
#
_symmetry.space_group_name_H-M   'P 1'
#
loop_
_entity.id
_entity.type
_entity.pdbx_description
1 polymer ?
#
loop_
_entity_poly.entity_id
_entity_poly.type
_entity_poly.pdbx_seq_one_letter_code
_entity_poly.pdbx_strand_id
1 'polypeptide(L)'
;MVLCPFQNVSQAEPSYPQWTRAERQTKVGVTAADENEEEEEVPRPIGLGIWNEWLDSTGLARVQDYNHGEPCTNGQERQTRVELSCGATNRVVAVEEREMCEYEIRFETPAACETREEEALLNEITQIQQFPRQQDQGDGRSEGHEEL
;
A
#
# COMPACT_ATOMS: atom_id res chain seq x y z
N MET A 1 2.02 -6.18 6.32
CA MET A 1 2.46 -4.99 7.08
C MET A 1 1.25 -4.34 7.73
N VAL A 2 1.45 -3.70 8.88
CA VAL A 2 0.44 -2.98 9.65
C VAL A 2 0.93 -1.54 9.83
N LEU A 3 0.13 -0.60 9.34
CA LEU A 3 0.35 0.85 9.52
C LEU A 3 -0.58 1.33 10.64
N CYS A 4 -0.01 1.87 11.70
CA CYS A 4 -0.72 2.59 12.76
C CYS A 4 -0.46 4.09 12.57
N PRO A 5 -1.40 4.86 11.98
CA PRO A 5 -1.16 6.26 11.63
C PRO A 5 -0.65 7.08 12.82
N PHE A 6 0.44 7.82 12.60
CA PHE A 6 1.12 8.66 13.62
C PHE A 6 1.72 7.89 14.80
N GLN A 7 1.90 6.57 14.67
CA GLN A 7 2.52 5.74 15.70
C GLN A 7 3.68 4.95 15.14
N ASN A 8 3.43 3.92 14.33
CA ASN A 8 4.47 3.06 13.79
C ASN A 8 4.01 2.26 12.58
N VAL A 9 4.98 1.66 11.90
CA VAL A 9 4.79 0.64 10.87
C VAL A 9 5.45 -0.64 11.35
N SER A 10 4.75 -1.77 11.18
CA SER A 10 5.29 -3.08 11.54
C SER A 10 4.97 -4.16 10.50
N GLN A 11 5.79 -5.20 10.48
CA GLN A 11 5.56 -6.40 9.69
C GLN A 11 5.25 -7.56 10.63
N ALA A 12 4.08 -8.15 10.46
CA ALA A 12 3.66 -9.39 11.10
C ALA A 12 3.04 -10.30 10.05
N GLU A 13 3.14 -11.62 10.28
CA GLU A 13 2.39 -12.63 9.54
C GLU A 13 1.11 -12.95 10.31
N PRO A 14 -0.07 -12.44 9.89
CA PRO A 14 -1.28 -12.53 10.70
C PRO A 14 -1.76 -13.96 10.94
N SER A 15 -1.45 -14.88 10.01
CA SER A 15 -1.85 -16.29 10.07
C SER A 15 -0.83 -17.18 10.77
N TYR A 16 0.33 -16.65 11.19
CA TYR A 16 1.40 -17.47 11.77
C TYR A 16 0.96 -18.30 12.99
N PRO A 17 0.19 -17.76 13.96
CA PRO A 17 -0.27 -18.55 15.10
C PRO A 17 -1.16 -19.72 14.67
N GLN A 18 -2.05 -19.50 13.70
CA GLN A 18 -2.97 -20.52 13.19
C GLN A 18 -2.22 -21.62 12.43
N TRP A 19 -1.27 -21.24 11.57
CA TRP A 19 -0.36 -22.16 10.89
C TRP A 19 0.38 -23.04 11.92
N THR A 20 1.00 -22.41 12.92
CA THR A 20 1.83 -23.11 13.90
C THR A 20 1.02 -24.09 14.73
N ARG A 21 -0.21 -23.71 15.11
CA ARG A 21 -1.14 -24.59 15.79
C ARG A 21 -1.55 -25.78 14.92
N ALA A 22 -1.91 -25.52 13.65
CA ALA A 22 -2.28 -26.58 12.71
C ALA A 22 -1.12 -27.57 12.50
N GLU A 23 0.12 -27.07 12.32
CA GLU A 23 1.31 -27.91 12.19
C GLU A 23 1.53 -28.78 13.44
N ARG A 24 1.48 -28.21 14.64
CA ARG A 24 1.60 -28.96 15.91
C ARG A 24 0.53 -30.04 16.04
N GLN A 25 -0.73 -29.72 15.72
CA GLN A 25 -1.85 -30.67 15.77
C GLN A 25 -1.65 -31.84 14.81
N THR A 26 -1.05 -31.64 13.64
CA THR A 26 -0.71 -32.75 12.72
C THR A 26 0.42 -33.64 13.23
N LYS A 27 1.34 -33.12 14.05
CA LYS A 27 2.52 -33.84 14.53
C LYS A 27 2.28 -34.64 15.81
N VAL A 28 1.52 -34.08 16.76
CA VAL A 28 1.34 -34.66 18.12
C VAL A 28 -0.11 -35.11 18.37
N GLY A 29 -1.04 -34.78 17.48
CA GLY A 29 -2.47 -35.03 17.64
C GLY A 29 -3.17 -33.91 18.40
N VAL A 30 -4.45 -33.70 18.13
CA VAL A 30 -5.24 -32.55 18.63
C VAL A 30 -5.26 -32.50 20.16
N THR A 31 -5.46 -33.64 20.82
CA THR A 31 -5.58 -33.70 22.29
C THR A 31 -4.27 -33.34 22.99
N ALA A 32 -3.14 -33.87 22.53
CA ALA A 32 -1.83 -33.59 23.12
C ALA A 32 -1.30 -32.20 22.73
N ALA A 33 -1.74 -31.64 21.60
CA ALA A 33 -1.39 -30.28 21.17
C ALA A 33 -2.17 -29.21 21.94
N ASP A 34 -3.41 -29.49 22.35
CA ASP A 34 -4.22 -28.57 23.16
C ASP A 34 -3.95 -28.73 24.68
N GLU A 35 -3.34 -29.83 25.13
CA GLU A 35 -2.95 -30.04 26.55
C GLU A 35 -1.63 -29.36 26.94
N ASN A 36 -0.73 -29.12 25.98
CA ASN A 36 0.49 -28.31 26.15
C ASN A 36 0.24 -26.91 25.57
N GLU A 37 -0.63 -26.14 26.23
CA GLU A 37 -0.71 -24.68 26.07
C GLU A 37 0.58 -24.02 26.62
N GLU A 38 1.74 -24.35 26.05
CA GLU A 38 2.86 -23.42 26.07
C GLU A 38 2.37 -22.17 25.34
N GLU A 39 2.40 -21.03 26.05
CA GLU A 39 2.00 -19.70 25.58
C GLU A 39 2.05 -19.62 24.06
N GLU A 40 0.90 -19.42 23.42
CA GLU A 40 0.78 -19.26 21.97
C GLU A 40 1.83 -18.24 21.55
N GLU A 41 2.98 -18.72 21.05
CA GLU A 41 4.18 -17.90 20.87
C GLU A 41 3.95 -17.06 19.61
N VAL A 42 3.19 -15.98 19.80
CA VAL A 42 2.91 -15.01 18.74
C VAL A 42 4.25 -14.34 18.44
N PRO A 43 4.79 -14.51 17.22
CA PRO A 43 6.04 -13.88 16.87
C PRO A 43 5.91 -12.37 17.05
N ARG A 44 6.90 -11.78 17.71
CA ARG A 44 6.97 -10.32 17.82
C ARG A 44 6.94 -9.71 16.41
N PRO A 45 6.11 -8.69 16.16
CA PRO A 45 6.12 -8.00 14.88
C PRO A 45 7.46 -7.29 14.69
N ILE A 46 7.97 -7.25 13.46
CA ILE A 46 9.19 -6.53 13.11
C ILE A 46 8.86 -5.05 12.94
N GLY A 47 9.51 -4.18 13.71
CA GLY A 47 9.36 -2.72 13.56
C GLY A 47 10.00 -2.20 12.27
N LEU A 48 9.21 -1.58 11.40
CA LEU A 48 9.69 -0.97 10.13
C LEU A 48 9.85 0.56 10.21
N GLY A 49 9.51 1.14 11.36
CA GLY A 49 9.66 2.56 11.64
C GLY A 49 8.62 3.05 12.66
N ILE A 50 8.93 4.14 13.32
CA ILE A 50 8.10 4.91 14.24
C ILE A 50 7.85 6.26 13.57
N TRP A 51 6.65 6.81 13.72
CA TRP A 51 6.33 8.11 13.15
C TRP A 51 7.35 9.16 13.59
N ASN A 52 7.95 9.85 12.62
CA ASN A 52 8.96 10.86 12.87
C ASN A 52 8.46 12.25 12.46
N GLU A 53 8.29 12.47 11.17
CA GLU A 53 7.93 13.78 10.65
C GLU A 53 7.13 13.73 9.34
N TRP A 54 6.66 14.90 8.93
CA TRP A 54 6.12 15.11 7.59
C TRP A 54 7.26 15.48 6.65
N LEU A 55 7.29 14.86 5.47
CA LEU A 55 8.19 15.22 4.38
C LEU A 55 7.48 16.15 3.39
N ASP A 56 8.26 16.66 2.44
CA ASP A 56 7.72 17.42 1.32
C ASP A 56 6.67 16.61 0.54
N SER A 57 5.57 17.28 0.19
CA SER A 57 4.49 16.65 -0.56
C SER A 57 4.97 16.28 -1.97
N THR A 58 4.59 15.09 -2.43
CA THR A 58 4.94 14.60 -3.75
C THR A 58 3.71 14.69 -4.65
N GLY A 59 3.65 15.75 -5.47
CA GLY A 59 2.46 16.07 -6.24
C GLY A 59 1.30 16.50 -5.34
N LEU A 60 0.20 15.75 -5.35
CA LEU A 60 -0.95 15.96 -4.46
C LEU A 60 -0.87 15.10 -3.19
N ALA A 61 0.05 14.13 -3.14
CA ALA A 61 0.18 13.24 -2.00
C ALA A 61 0.98 13.89 -0.87
N ARG A 62 0.47 13.77 0.36
CA ARG A 62 1.22 14.12 1.57
C ARG A 62 2.10 12.96 1.99
N VAL A 63 3.30 13.24 2.45
CA VAL A 63 4.30 12.19 2.71
C VAL A 63 4.71 12.21 4.17
N GLN A 64 4.69 11.04 4.82
CA GLN A 64 5.17 10.86 6.19
C GLN A 64 6.45 10.02 6.18
N ASP A 65 7.36 10.37 7.08
CA ASP A 65 8.55 9.60 7.40
C ASP A 65 8.32 8.77 8.67
N TYR A 66 8.65 7.48 8.58
CA TYR A 66 8.71 6.57 9.73
C TYR A 66 10.11 5.96 9.78
N ASN A 67 10.89 6.28 10.81
CA ASN A 67 12.28 5.82 10.95
C ASN A 67 12.51 5.19 12.33
N HIS A 68 13.76 4.93 12.72
CA HIS A 68 14.06 4.25 13.99
C HIS A 68 13.36 2.88 14.15
N GLY A 69 13.23 2.14 13.04
CA GLY A 69 12.77 0.75 13.03
C GLY A 69 13.83 -0.21 13.55
N GLU A 70 13.55 -1.52 13.48
CA GLU A 70 14.49 -2.53 13.96
C GLU A 70 15.79 -2.54 13.14
N PRO A 71 16.95 -2.78 13.79
CA PRO A 71 18.24 -2.86 13.11
C PRO A 71 18.23 -3.86 11.95
N CYS A 72 18.75 -3.43 10.82
CA CYS A 72 18.91 -4.23 9.62
C CYS A 72 20.35 -4.71 9.45
N THR A 73 20.55 -5.75 8.64
CA THR A 73 21.87 -6.37 8.43
C THR A 73 22.88 -5.45 7.73
N ASN A 74 22.43 -4.43 6.98
CA ASN A 74 23.30 -3.38 6.44
C ASN A 74 23.84 -2.40 7.49
N GLY A 75 23.41 -2.52 8.75
CA GLY A 75 23.82 -1.61 9.82
C GLY A 75 22.99 -0.31 9.91
N GLN A 76 21.95 -0.18 9.08
CA GLN A 76 20.97 0.91 9.17
C GLN A 76 19.71 0.43 9.91
N GLU A 77 18.92 1.37 10.40
CA GLU A 77 17.59 1.09 10.96
C GLU A 77 16.58 0.97 9.82
N ARG A 78 15.60 0.06 9.95
CA ARG A 78 14.50 -0.01 8.99
C ARG A 78 13.72 1.30 8.98
N GLN A 79 13.31 1.73 7.79
CA GLN A 79 12.53 2.95 7.59
C GLN A 79 11.43 2.75 6.57
N THR A 80 10.33 3.47 6.74
CA THR A 80 9.16 3.41 5.88
C THR A 80 8.70 4.81 5.50
N ARG A 81 8.57 5.04 4.19
CA ARG A 81 7.92 6.23 3.63
C ARG A 81 6.45 5.93 3.38
N VAL A 82 5.56 6.77 3.89
CA VAL A 82 4.10 6.60 3.70
C VAL A 82 3.55 7.75 2.87
N GLU A 83 3.06 7.45 1.68
CA GLU A 83 2.35 8.39 0.82
C GLU A 83 0.84 8.33 1.10
N LEU A 84 0.27 9.46 1.50
CA LEU A 84 -1.16 9.65 1.72
C LEU A 84 -1.79 10.32 0.51
N SER A 85 -2.70 9.63 -0.16
CA SER A 85 -3.51 10.16 -1.26
C SER A 85 -4.98 10.27 -0.86
N CYS A 86 -5.72 11.19 -1.50
CA CYS A 86 -7.16 11.27 -1.33
C CYS A 86 -7.85 9.99 -1.82
N GLY A 87 -8.77 9.49 -1.00
CA GLY A 87 -9.61 8.34 -1.34
C GLY A 87 -10.84 8.27 -0.45
N ALA A 88 -11.86 7.54 -0.89
CA ALA A 88 -13.15 7.47 -0.18
C ALA A 88 -13.10 6.67 1.14
N THR A 89 -12.09 5.82 1.32
CA THR A 89 -11.94 4.92 2.47
C THR A 89 -10.49 4.82 2.90
N ASN A 90 -10.25 4.57 4.19
CA ASN A 90 -8.92 4.29 4.73
C ASN A 90 -8.44 2.91 4.27
N ARG A 91 -7.45 2.85 3.37
CA ARG A 91 -6.88 1.57 2.92
C ARG A 91 -5.45 1.70 2.42
N VAL A 92 -4.69 0.63 2.60
CA VAL A 92 -3.39 0.48 1.95
C VAL A 92 -3.62 0.09 0.49
N VAL A 93 -3.09 0.89 -0.44
CA VAL A 93 -3.16 0.67 -1.88
C VAL A 93 -2.01 -0.20 -2.36
N ALA A 94 -0.80 0.10 -1.89
CA ALA A 94 0.41 -0.63 -2.27
C ALA A 94 1.41 -0.63 -1.13
N VAL A 95 2.25 -1.67 -1.11
CA VAL A 95 3.38 -1.82 -0.20
C VAL A 95 4.53 -2.38 -1.01
N GLU A 96 5.67 -1.69 -1.01
CA GLU A 96 6.84 -2.05 -1.79
C GLU A 96 8.10 -1.92 -0.92
N GLU A 97 9.03 -2.87 -1.03
CA GLU A 97 10.39 -2.72 -0.51
C GLU A 97 11.26 -2.21 -1.66
N ARG A 98 11.67 -0.94 -1.59
CA ARG A 98 12.38 -0.26 -2.69
C ARG A 98 13.85 -0.64 -2.71
N GLU A 99 14.43 -0.69 -1.53
CA GLU A 99 15.79 -1.15 -1.24
C GLU A 99 15.74 -1.95 0.06
N MET A 100 16.80 -2.70 0.37
CA MET A 100 16.85 -3.49 1.59
C MET A 100 16.61 -2.60 2.82
N CYS A 101 15.56 -2.91 3.58
CA CYS A 101 15.15 -2.17 4.78
C CYS A 101 14.60 -0.76 4.55
N GLU A 102 14.28 -0.41 3.30
CA GLU A 102 13.54 0.79 2.92
C GLU A 102 12.19 0.41 2.29
N TYR A 103 11.11 0.81 2.96
CA TYR A 103 9.76 0.46 2.58
C TYR A 103 8.97 1.68 2.11
N GLU A 104 8.06 1.47 1.18
CA GLU A 104 7.10 2.47 0.73
C GLU A 104 5.68 1.92 0.88
N ILE A 105 4.80 2.71 1.50
CA ILE A 105 3.37 2.41 1.62
C ILE A 105 2.59 3.53 0.93
N ARG A 106 1.75 3.17 -0.05
CA ARG A 106 0.73 4.07 -0.60
C ARG A 106 -0.58 3.83 0.13
N PHE A 107 -1.13 4.85 0.76
CA PHE A 107 -2.32 4.77 1.60
C PHE A 107 -3.35 5.83 1.19
N GLU A 108 -4.58 5.38 0.94
CA GLU A 108 -5.70 6.26 0.66
C GLU A 108 -6.45 6.60 1.94
N THR A 109 -6.84 7.87 2.09
CA THR A 109 -7.69 8.31 3.21
C THR A 109 -8.55 9.52 2.86
N PRO A 110 -9.81 9.60 3.36
CA PRO A 110 -10.62 10.81 3.22
C PRO A 110 -9.99 12.05 3.86
N ALA A 111 -9.12 11.86 4.87
CA ALA A 111 -8.42 12.95 5.53
C ALA A 111 -7.35 13.62 4.63
N ALA A 112 -6.95 12.95 3.54
CA ALA A 112 -5.99 13.48 2.60
C ALA A 112 -6.63 14.44 1.57
N CYS A 113 -7.96 14.38 1.41
CA CYS A 113 -8.67 15.16 0.40
C CYS A 113 -8.68 16.67 0.69
N GLU A 114 -8.17 17.46 -0.25
CA GLU A 114 -8.15 18.92 -0.20
C GLU A 114 -8.86 19.56 -1.40
N THR A 115 -9.26 20.84 -1.28
CA THR A 115 -9.84 21.61 -2.38
C THR A 115 -8.91 21.70 -3.59
N ARG A 116 -7.59 21.67 -3.36
CA ARG A 116 -6.58 21.72 -4.44
C ARG A 116 -6.63 20.47 -5.34
N GLU A 117 -6.90 19.30 -4.77
CA GLU A 117 -7.10 18.07 -5.57
C GLU A 117 -8.37 18.16 -6.41
N GLU A 118 -9.46 18.67 -5.82
CA GLU A 118 -10.71 18.91 -6.56
C GLU A 118 -10.50 19.89 -7.73
N GLU A 119 -9.80 21.01 -7.50
CA GLU A 119 -9.48 21.98 -8.55
C GLU A 119 -8.61 21.35 -9.66
N ALA A 120 -7.61 20.54 -9.31
CA ALA A 120 -6.78 19.83 -10.28
C ALA A 120 -7.63 18.89 -11.15
N LEU A 121 -8.51 18.10 -10.53
CA LEU A 121 -9.43 17.20 -11.24
C LEU A 121 -10.40 17.96 -12.15
N LEU A 122 -10.97 19.07 -11.68
CA LEU A 122 -11.88 19.90 -12.48
C LEU A 122 -11.17 20.52 -13.69
N ASN A 123 -9.93 20.96 -13.53
CA ASN A 123 -9.12 21.47 -14.63
C ASN A 123 -8.86 20.39 -15.68
N GLU A 124 -8.49 19.18 -15.27
CA GLU A 124 -8.29 18.05 -16.18
C GLU A 124 -9.59 17.68 -16.92
N ILE A 125 -10.72 17.59 -16.20
CA ILE A 125 -12.04 17.31 -16.80
C ILE A 125 -12.38 18.37 -17.86
N THR A 126 -12.18 19.65 -17.53
CA THR A 126 -12.47 20.76 -18.44
C THR A 126 -11.61 20.69 -19.70
N GLN A 127 -10.33 20.34 -19.57
CA GLN A 127 -9.44 20.16 -20.72
C GLN A 127 -9.88 18.99 -21.61
N ILE A 128 -10.24 17.85 -21.04
CA ILE A 128 -10.73 16.69 -21.80
C ILE A 128 -12.02 17.02 -22.57
N GLN A 129 -12.94 17.75 -21.95
CA GLN A 129 -14.18 18.18 -22.61
C GLN A 129 -13.94 19.12 -23.80
N GLN A 130 -12.83 19.85 -23.81
CA GLN A 130 -12.45 20.76 -24.89
C GLN A 130 -11.74 20.06 -26.05
N PHE A 131 -11.27 18.81 -25.89
CA PHE A 131 -10.78 18.03 -27.02
C PHE A 131 -11.94 17.77 -27.98
N PRO A 132 -11.93 18.32 -29.21
CA PRO A 132 -12.99 18.05 -30.16
C PRO A 132 -12.97 16.56 -30.46
N ARG A 133 -14.12 15.88 -30.28
CA ARG A 133 -14.33 14.56 -30.88
C ARG A 133 -14.10 14.73 -32.38
N GLN A 134 -12.98 14.23 -32.88
CA GLN A 134 -12.77 14.06 -34.31
C GLN A 134 -13.90 13.13 -34.76
N GLN A 135 -14.90 13.73 -35.40
CA GLN A 135 -16.07 13.01 -35.87
C GLN A 135 -15.59 11.87 -36.75
N ASP A 136 -16.02 10.67 -36.41
CA ASP A 136 -16.27 9.59 -37.35
C ASP A 136 -17.36 10.08 -38.34
N GLN A 137 -16.97 10.98 -39.25
CA GLN A 137 -17.68 11.31 -40.47
C GLN A 137 -16.89 10.67 -41.61
N GLY A 138 -17.09 9.36 -41.76
CA GLY A 138 -16.79 8.60 -42.96
C GLY A 138 -18.08 8.07 -43.58
N ASP A 139 -18.99 8.96 -43.99
CA ASP A 139 -19.94 8.63 -45.05
C ASP A 139 -19.22 8.81 -46.39
N GLY A 140 -18.93 7.71 -47.10
CA GLY A 140 -18.34 7.78 -48.43
C GLY A 140 -17.51 6.58 -48.88
N ARG A 141 -18.19 5.48 -49.25
CA ARG A 141 -17.83 4.53 -50.33
C ARG A 141 -16.48 3.81 -50.24
N SER A 142 -16.50 2.58 -49.71
CA SER A 142 -15.45 1.58 -49.97
C SER A 142 -15.53 1.10 -51.43
N GLU A 143 -14.74 1.68 -52.33
CA GLU A 143 -14.35 0.97 -53.55
C GLU A 143 -13.34 -0.10 -53.16
N GLY A 144 -13.71 -1.37 -53.39
CA GLY A 144 -12.85 -2.52 -53.12
C GLY A 144 -11.60 -2.47 -53.99
N HIS A 145 -10.44 -2.70 -53.36
CA HIS A 145 -9.21 -2.98 -54.07
C HIS A 145 -9.21 -4.46 -54.48
N GLU A 146 -9.23 -4.70 -55.78
CA GLU A 146 -9.07 -6.02 -56.39
C GLU A 146 -7.62 -6.48 -56.19
N GLU A 147 -7.42 -7.59 -55.48
CA GLU A 147 -6.10 -8.18 -55.23
C GLU A 147 -5.59 -8.93 -56.49
N LEU A 148 -4.32 -8.68 -56.84
CA LEU A 148 -3.48 -9.54 -57.68
C LEU A 148 -2.43 -10.22 -56.80
#